data_AF-S4RAV1-F1
#
_entry.id   AF-S4RAV1-F1
#
_cell.length_a   1.000
_cell.length_b   1.000
_cell.length_c   1.000
_cell.angle_alpha   90.00
_cell.angle_beta   90.00
_cell.angle_gamma   90.00
#
_symmetry.space_group_name_H-M   'P 1'
#
loop_
_entity.id
_entity.type
_entity.pdbx_description
1 polymer ?
#
loop_
_entity_poly.entity_id
_entity_poly.type
_entity_poly.pdbx_seq_one_letter_code
_entity_poly.pdbx_strand_id
1 'polypeptide(L)'
;ERGQGGSAGGTERVRWKKDQTQWKQNERSDKSRAELEQEAIIDGNLATEANLIVLDSLELVVQTVAVTEAKDGVLGGVLKVLLHSLSCNQSSVFLQHSLATQRALVSRVGPHLPTPPTAPYTPLCLHLLRHCSSSLVATRAHASASLYLLMRQNFEIGNNFARVKMQVTMSLASLVGTSASFSEDALRRSLHTMLAYAAADGDMQPTTFPLQVRELVLNLQTILSDTVKMKEYKQDPEMLMDLMYR
;
A
#
# COMPACT_ATOMS: atom_id res chain seq x y z
N GLU A 1 -42.02 71.18 8.10
CA GLU A 1 -41.28 70.64 9.26
C GLU A 1 -40.15 69.74 8.77
N ARG A 2 -38.95 69.89 9.33
CA ARG A 2 -37.77 69.06 9.07
C ARG A 2 -37.85 67.76 9.87
N GLY A 3 -37.32 66.67 9.32
CA GLY A 3 -36.92 65.47 10.07
C GLY A 3 -36.34 64.37 9.18
N GLN A 4 -35.01 64.22 9.19
CA GLN A 4 -34.20 63.24 8.45
C GLN A 4 -34.07 61.89 9.18
N GLY A 5 -33.68 60.85 8.43
CA GLY A 5 -32.97 59.66 8.92
C GLY A 5 -33.74 58.36 8.65
N GLY A 6 -33.21 57.29 8.05
CA GLY A 6 -31.83 56.96 7.75
C GLY A 6 -31.71 55.68 6.93
N SER A 7 -30.48 55.51 6.46
CA SER A 7 -29.84 54.53 5.58
C SER A 7 -30.10 53.02 5.79
N ALA A 8 -29.87 52.31 4.67
CA ALA A 8 -29.17 51.02 4.53
C ALA A 8 -29.84 49.71 4.96
N GLY A 9 -29.77 48.74 4.04
CA GLY A 9 -29.78 47.32 4.41
C GLY A 9 -30.39 46.41 3.36
N GLY A 10 -29.75 46.33 2.18
CA GLY A 10 -30.02 45.24 1.25
C GLY A 10 -29.77 43.90 1.95
N THR A 11 -30.84 43.21 2.32
CA THR A 11 -30.79 41.80 2.70
C THR A 11 -31.24 41.01 1.49
N GLU A 12 -30.34 40.91 0.52
CA GLU A 12 -30.43 39.90 -0.53
C GLU A 12 -30.23 38.55 0.13
N ARG A 13 -31.33 38.03 0.68
CA ARG A 13 -31.38 36.70 1.29
C ARG A 13 -31.09 35.73 0.17
N VAL A 14 -29.87 35.19 0.14
CA VAL A 14 -29.40 34.17 -0.80
C VAL A 14 -30.25 32.91 -0.58
N ARG A 15 -31.45 32.93 -1.14
CA ARG A 15 -32.39 31.82 -1.11
C ARG A 15 -31.88 30.85 -2.15
N TRP A 16 -31.14 29.85 -1.69
CA TRP A 16 -30.76 28.68 -2.48
C TRP A 16 -31.99 28.22 -3.28
N LYS A 17 -31.96 28.45 -4.60
CA LYS A 17 -32.99 27.98 -5.53
C LYS A 17 -32.77 26.47 -5.66
N LYS A 18 -33.40 25.71 -4.77
CA LYS A 18 -33.39 24.23 -4.76
C LYS A 18 -33.81 23.66 -6.13
N ASP A 19 -34.57 24.43 -6.90
CA ASP A 19 -35.06 24.10 -8.23
C ASP A 19 -34.00 24.30 -9.34
N GLN A 20 -32.91 25.04 -9.09
CA GLN A 20 -31.77 25.16 -10.01
C GLN A 20 -30.70 24.10 -9.76
N THR A 21 -30.75 23.39 -8.62
CA THR A 21 -29.86 22.26 -8.32
C THR A 21 -30.51 20.91 -8.62
N GLN A 22 -31.42 20.87 -9.60
CA GLN A 22 -31.75 19.60 -10.24
C GLN A 22 -30.51 19.17 -11.03
N TRP A 23 -29.66 18.36 -10.39
CA TRP A 23 -28.81 17.44 -11.12
C TRP A 23 -29.71 16.78 -12.14
N LYS A 24 -29.49 17.03 -13.43
CA LYS A 24 -30.21 16.34 -14.50
C LYS A 24 -30.01 14.87 -14.22
N GLN A 25 -31.04 14.23 -13.67
CA GLN A 25 -31.10 12.81 -13.50
C GLN A 25 -31.02 12.30 -14.93
N ASN A 26 -29.83 11.82 -15.32
CA ASN A 26 -29.52 11.41 -16.67
C ASN A 26 -30.68 10.55 -17.15
N GLU A 27 -31.44 11.05 -18.14
CA GLU A 27 -32.41 10.21 -18.84
C GLU A 27 -31.64 8.95 -19.20
N ARG A 28 -32.14 7.79 -18.78
CA ARG A 28 -31.46 6.51 -18.99
C ARG A 28 -31.34 6.29 -20.50
N SER A 29 -30.27 6.81 -21.08
CA SER A 29 -29.77 6.43 -22.38
C SER A 29 -29.47 4.94 -22.26
N ASP A 30 -30.07 4.12 -23.12
CA ASP A 30 -29.65 2.74 -23.34
C ASP A 30 -28.23 2.79 -23.93
N LYS A 31 -27.24 3.04 -23.07
CA LYS A 31 -25.83 3.09 -23.44
C LYS A 31 -25.44 1.70 -23.90
N SER A 32 -24.84 1.63 -25.08
CA SER A 32 -24.25 0.40 -25.58
C SER A 32 -23.14 -0.07 -24.63
N ARG A 33 -22.85 -1.38 -24.66
CA ARG A 33 -21.76 -1.96 -23.87
C ARG A 33 -20.41 -1.27 -24.14
N ALA A 34 -20.15 -0.87 -25.39
CA ALA A 34 -18.92 -0.17 -25.77
C ALA A 34 -18.84 1.22 -25.12
N GLU A 35 -19.94 1.95 -25.06
CA GLU A 35 -20.00 3.26 -24.40
C GLU A 35 -19.80 3.13 -22.88
N LEU A 36 -20.38 2.10 -22.26
CA LEU A 36 -20.17 1.81 -20.83
C LEU A 36 -18.71 1.43 -20.53
N GLU A 37 -18.08 0.61 -21.39
CA GLU A 37 -16.66 0.26 -21.26
C GLU A 37 -15.77 1.50 -21.44
N GLN A 38 -16.10 2.38 -22.38
CA GLN A 38 -15.37 3.64 -22.59
C GLN A 38 -15.51 4.59 -21.39
N GLU A 39 -16.72 4.75 -20.84
CA GLU A 39 -16.93 5.56 -19.63
C GLU A 39 -16.13 5.01 -18.45
N ALA A 40 -16.13 3.68 -18.25
CA ALA A 40 -15.34 3.05 -17.20
C ALA A 40 -13.83 3.30 -17.34
N ILE A 41 -13.31 3.35 -18.58
CA ILE A 41 -11.90 3.70 -18.86
C ILE A 41 -11.63 5.16 -18.49
N ILE A 42 -12.51 6.07 -18.89
CA ILE A 42 -12.37 7.51 -18.60
C ILE A 42 -12.39 7.73 -17.08
N ASP A 43 -13.34 7.14 -16.37
CA ASP A 43 -13.45 7.22 -14.92
C ASP A 43 -12.21 6.62 -14.23
N GLY A 44 -11.68 5.50 -14.74
CA GLY A 44 -10.45 4.89 -14.25
C GLY A 44 -9.21 5.76 -14.43
N ASN A 45 -9.11 6.46 -15.57
CA ASN A 45 -8.03 7.41 -15.83
C ASN A 45 -8.14 8.64 -14.92
N LEU A 46 -9.34 9.20 -14.77
CA LEU A 46 -9.59 10.33 -13.87
C LEU A 46 -9.25 9.98 -12.42
N ALA A 47 -9.66 8.79 -11.96
CA ALA A 47 -9.30 8.30 -10.62
C ALA A 47 -7.78 8.15 -10.46
N THR A 48 -7.07 7.70 -11.51
CA THR A 48 -5.62 7.61 -11.51
C THR A 48 -4.96 8.98 -11.38
N GLU A 49 -5.39 9.97 -12.17
CA GLU A 49 -4.87 11.34 -12.10
C GLU A 49 -5.12 11.97 -10.73
N ALA A 50 -6.34 11.84 -10.19
CA ALA A 50 -6.67 12.32 -8.86
C ALA A 50 -5.75 11.71 -7.78
N ASN A 51 -5.49 10.40 -7.86
CA ASN A 51 -4.58 9.74 -6.92
C ASN A 51 -3.12 10.20 -7.10
N LEU A 52 -2.66 10.46 -8.33
CA LEU A 52 -1.33 11.02 -8.56
C LEU A 52 -1.18 12.45 -8.01
N ILE A 53 -2.22 13.28 -8.11
CA ILE A 53 -2.25 14.62 -7.48
C ILE A 53 -2.15 14.52 -5.96
N VAL A 54 -2.90 13.58 -5.35
CA VAL A 54 -2.79 13.31 -3.90
C VAL A 54 -1.37 12.88 -3.55
N LEU A 55 -0.76 11.99 -4.34
CA LEU A 55 0.60 11.52 -4.08
C LEU A 55 1.64 12.64 -4.17
N ASP A 56 1.55 13.49 -5.20
CA ASP A 56 2.40 14.68 -5.35
C ASP A 56 2.25 15.64 -4.17
N SER A 57 1.00 15.85 -3.72
CA SER A 57 0.72 16.66 -2.53
C SER A 57 1.35 16.06 -1.26
N LEU A 58 1.31 14.73 -1.09
CA LEU A 58 1.97 14.04 0.02
C LEU A 58 3.50 14.20 -0.06
N GLU A 59 4.09 14.13 -1.25
CA GLU A 59 5.53 14.35 -1.44
C GLU A 59 5.94 15.79 -1.07
N LEU A 60 5.15 16.79 -1.45
CA LEU A 60 5.39 18.18 -1.07
C LEU A 60 5.32 18.39 0.44
N VAL A 61 4.36 17.74 1.12
CA VAL A 61 4.28 17.75 2.59
C VAL A 61 5.54 17.16 3.21
N VAL A 62 6.02 16.03 2.69
CA VAL A 62 7.22 15.35 3.19
C VAL A 62 8.47 16.20 2.98
N GLN A 63 8.61 16.84 1.81
CA GLN A 63 9.71 17.76 1.53
C GLN A 63 9.70 18.96 2.49
N THR A 64 8.53 19.52 2.76
CA THR A 64 8.37 20.66 3.69
C THR A 64 8.74 20.26 5.12
N VAL A 65 8.23 19.11 5.60
CA VAL A 65 8.52 18.60 6.95
C VAL A 65 10.01 18.30 7.16
N ALA A 66 10.71 17.86 6.11
CA ALA A 66 12.14 17.60 6.19
C ALA A 66 12.97 18.86 6.54
N VAL A 67 12.46 20.06 6.21
CA VAL A 67 13.14 21.33 6.46
C VAL A 67 12.72 21.99 7.78
N THR A 68 11.56 21.65 8.34
CA THR A 68 10.95 22.36 9.48
C THR A 68 11.16 21.74 10.86
N GLU A 69 12.01 20.71 11.00
CA GLU A 69 12.29 19.96 12.25
C GLU A 69 11.05 19.35 12.97
N ALA A 70 9.83 19.52 12.46
CA ALA A 70 8.58 18.99 13.01
C ALA A 70 8.23 17.58 12.48
N LYS A 71 9.08 16.59 12.80
CA LYS A 71 9.17 15.32 12.04
C LYS A 71 8.17 14.22 12.43
N ASP A 72 7.82 14.05 13.71
CA ASP A 72 7.32 12.74 14.16
C ASP A 72 5.80 12.49 13.96
N GLY A 73 4.97 13.54 13.90
CA GLY A 73 3.52 13.40 13.73
C GLY A 73 3.07 13.34 12.26
N VAL A 74 3.66 14.19 11.41
CA VAL A 74 3.21 14.39 10.03
C VAL A 74 3.61 13.23 9.12
N LEU A 75 4.84 12.74 9.25
CA LEU A 75 5.32 11.61 8.43
C LEU A 75 4.54 10.32 8.71
N GLY A 76 4.14 10.09 9.97
CA GLY A 76 3.24 9.00 10.33
C GLY A 76 1.84 9.15 9.69
N GLY A 77 1.32 10.38 9.62
CA GLY A 77 0.07 10.69 8.91
C GLY A 77 0.17 10.43 7.41
N VAL A 78 1.24 10.90 6.76
CA VAL A 78 1.51 10.66 5.34
C VAL A 78 1.60 9.17 5.04
N LEU A 79 2.33 8.41 5.87
CA LEU A 79 2.44 6.96 5.72
C LEU A 79 1.07 6.27 5.84
N LYS A 80 0.21 6.70 6.76
CA LYS A 80 -1.16 6.15 6.90
C LYS A 80 -1.99 6.38 5.64
N VAL A 81 -1.96 7.60 5.07
CA VAL A 81 -2.69 7.91 3.82
C VAL A 81 -2.14 7.04 2.68
N LEU A 82 -0.82 6.95 2.54
CA LEU A 82 -0.19 6.13 1.50
C LEU A 82 -0.56 4.65 1.61
N LEU A 83 -0.54 4.10 2.82
CA LEU A 83 -0.93 2.71 3.10
C LEU A 83 -2.41 2.46 2.80
N HIS A 84 -3.27 3.43 3.11
CA HIS A 84 -4.69 3.34 2.75
C HIS A 84 -4.84 3.32 1.22
N SER A 85 -4.19 4.22 0.49
CA SER A 85 -4.23 4.22 -0.98
C SER A 85 -3.73 2.89 -1.58
N LEU A 86 -2.66 2.30 -1.02
CA LEU A 86 -2.12 1.00 -1.44
C LEU A 86 -3.04 -0.20 -1.15
N SER A 87 -4.02 -0.03 -0.25
CA SER A 87 -5.02 -1.05 0.12
C SER A 87 -6.18 -1.13 -0.87
N CYS A 88 -6.43 -0.05 -1.60
CA CYS A 88 -7.50 0.10 -2.57
C CYS A 88 -7.16 -0.55 -3.92
N ASN A 89 -8.17 -0.66 -4.79
CA ASN A 89 -7.97 -1.12 -6.17
C ASN A 89 -7.42 0.02 -7.03
N GLN A 90 -6.10 0.08 -7.15
CA GLN A 90 -5.39 1.17 -7.82
C GLN A 90 -4.94 0.78 -9.23
N SER A 91 -4.73 1.77 -10.09
CA SER A 91 -4.10 1.57 -11.38
C SER A 91 -2.62 1.18 -11.24
N SER A 92 -2.10 0.47 -12.24
CA SER A 92 -0.69 0.07 -12.27
C SER A 92 0.24 1.27 -12.22
N VAL A 93 -0.09 2.35 -12.94
CA VAL A 93 0.68 3.60 -12.96
C VAL A 93 0.77 4.19 -11.56
N PHE A 94 -0.36 4.38 -10.87
CA PHE A 94 -0.36 4.91 -9.51
C PHE A 94 0.45 4.02 -8.55
N LEU A 95 0.30 2.70 -8.63
CA LEU A 95 1.03 1.77 -7.77
C LEU A 95 2.55 1.88 -7.94
N GLN A 96 3.06 2.08 -9.15
CA GLN A 96 4.49 2.26 -9.41
C GLN A 96 5.03 3.49 -8.67
N HIS A 97 4.34 4.63 -8.80
CA HIS A 97 4.72 5.88 -8.13
C HIS A 97 4.54 5.77 -6.62
N SER A 98 3.41 5.25 -6.16
CA SER A 98 3.11 5.08 -4.73
C SER A 98 4.14 4.20 -4.01
N LEU A 99 4.59 3.11 -4.63
CA LEU A 99 5.66 2.27 -4.09
C LEU A 99 7.03 2.96 -4.13
N ALA A 100 7.29 3.84 -5.10
CA ALA A 100 8.51 4.66 -5.11
C ALA A 100 8.52 5.69 -3.96
N THR A 101 7.42 6.41 -3.77
CA THR A 101 7.23 7.33 -2.65
C THR A 101 7.34 6.60 -1.31
N GLN A 102 6.76 5.39 -1.21
CA GLN A 102 6.86 4.54 -0.02
C GLN A 102 8.32 4.23 0.33
N ARG A 103 9.15 3.84 -0.64
CA ARG A 103 10.58 3.58 -0.39
C ARG A 103 11.30 4.82 0.12
N ALA A 104 11.04 5.97 -0.51
CA ALA A 104 11.64 7.25 -0.13
C ALA A 104 11.18 7.73 1.25
N LEU A 105 9.97 7.35 1.69
CA LEU A 105 9.49 7.62 3.04
C LEU A 105 10.18 6.73 4.08
N VAL A 106 10.28 5.43 3.84
CA VAL A 106 10.90 4.50 4.81
C VAL A 106 12.39 4.83 5.00
N SER A 107 13.11 5.23 3.94
CA SER A 107 14.50 5.68 4.07
C SER A 107 14.66 6.92 4.96
N ARG A 108 13.66 7.81 5.01
CA ARG A 108 13.70 9.05 5.80
C ARG A 108 13.20 8.86 7.22
N VAL A 109 12.19 8.01 7.42
CA VAL A 109 11.59 7.73 8.74
C VAL A 109 12.40 6.72 9.54
N GLY A 110 13.17 5.85 8.88
CA GLY A 110 13.92 4.73 9.47
C GLY A 110 14.64 5.02 10.80
N PRO A 111 15.40 6.11 10.95
CA PRO A 111 16.16 6.38 12.18
C PRO A 111 15.30 6.76 13.40
N HIS A 112 14.07 7.27 13.20
CA HIS A 112 13.25 7.90 14.25
C HIS A 112 12.02 7.08 14.64
N LEU A 113 11.94 5.83 14.21
CA LEU A 113 10.72 5.06 14.39
C LEU A 113 10.53 4.55 15.84
N PRO A 114 9.39 4.81 16.49
CA PRO A 114 9.13 4.34 17.85
C PRO A 114 9.04 2.80 17.95
N THR A 115 9.40 2.29 19.12
CA THR A 115 9.38 0.87 19.51
C THR A 115 7.96 0.28 19.58
N PRO A 116 7.79 -1.03 19.32
CA PRO A 116 6.48 -1.66 19.10
C PRO A 116 5.78 -1.98 20.42
N PRO A 117 4.67 -1.29 20.71
CA PRO A 117 3.37 -1.93 20.48
C PRO A 117 2.50 -1.21 19.45
N THR A 118 3.00 -0.15 18.79
CA THR A 118 2.23 0.79 17.94
C THR A 118 2.75 0.92 16.50
N ALA A 119 3.57 -0.02 16.00
CA ALA A 119 4.28 0.13 14.73
C ALA A 119 3.35 0.07 13.48
N PRO A 120 3.28 1.12 12.63
CA PRO A 120 2.44 1.17 11.42
C PRO A 120 2.93 0.28 10.25
N TYR A 121 3.87 -0.64 10.48
CA TYR A 121 4.51 -1.44 9.43
C TYR A 121 3.86 -2.79 9.17
N THR A 122 3.07 -3.32 10.12
CA THR A 122 2.26 -4.54 9.88
C THR A 122 1.38 -4.40 8.63
N PRO A 123 0.60 -3.31 8.46
CA PRO A 123 -0.13 -3.11 7.22
C PRO A 123 0.83 -2.94 6.03
N LEU A 124 1.98 -2.27 6.17
CA LEU A 124 2.92 -2.12 5.04
C LEU A 124 3.39 -3.48 4.49
N CYS A 125 3.87 -4.38 5.36
CA CYS A 125 4.33 -5.71 4.96
C CYS A 125 3.21 -6.51 4.27
N LEU A 126 1.98 -6.45 4.80
CA LEU A 126 0.81 -7.10 4.20
C LEU A 126 0.51 -6.57 2.80
N HIS A 127 0.49 -5.25 2.61
CA HIS A 127 0.24 -4.64 1.29
C HIS A 127 1.37 -4.97 0.31
N LEU A 128 2.63 -4.91 0.74
CA LEU A 128 3.77 -5.27 -0.12
C LEU A 128 3.71 -6.73 -0.55
N LEU A 129 3.40 -7.67 0.35
CA LEU A 129 3.24 -9.09 0.01
C LEU A 129 2.06 -9.33 -0.94
N ARG A 130 0.93 -8.62 -0.75
CA ARG A 130 -0.20 -8.66 -1.68
C ARG A 130 0.18 -8.17 -3.07
N HIS A 131 0.98 -7.10 -3.17
CA HIS A 131 1.47 -6.61 -4.46
C HIS A 131 2.56 -7.51 -5.07
N CYS A 132 3.32 -8.24 -4.24
CA CYS A 132 4.24 -9.29 -4.70
C CYS A 132 3.52 -10.51 -5.30
N SER A 133 2.25 -10.75 -4.97
CA SER A 133 1.41 -11.78 -5.58
C SER A 133 0.55 -11.27 -6.76
N SER A 134 0.77 -10.04 -7.21
CA SER A 134 0.04 -9.46 -8.35
C SER A 134 0.32 -10.21 -9.67
N SER A 135 -0.67 -10.29 -10.55
CA SER A 135 -0.49 -10.80 -11.93
C SER A 135 0.44 -9.88 -12.75
N LEU A 136 0.50 -8.59 -12.42
CA LEU A 136 1.29 -7.60 -13.15
C LEU A 136 2.77 -7.64 -12.74
N VAL A 137 3.65 -7.91 -13.72
CA VAL A 137 5.10 -8.05 -13.49
C VAL A 137 5.72 -6.77 -12.93
N ALA A 138 5.34 -5.61 -13.47
CA ALA A 138 5.85 -4.33 -13.03
C ALA A 138 5.52 -4.05 -11.55
N THR A 139 4.27 -4.30 -11.14
CA THR A 139 3.83 -4.17 -9.74
C THR A 139 4.65 -5.08 -8.82
N ARG A 140 4.86 -6.35 -9.21
CA ARG A 140 5.70 -7.28 -8.44
C ARG A 140 7.14 -6.80 -8.29
N ALA A 141 7.73 -6.27 -9.36
CA ALA A 141 9.11 -5.78 -9.33
C ALA A 141 9.27 -4.61 -8.34
N HIS A 142 8.36 -3.63 -8.37
CA HIS A 142 8.38 -2.52 -7.43
C HIS A 142 8.10 -2.97 -5.99
N ALA A 143 7.14 -3.88 -5.78
CA ALA A 143 6.81 -4.39 -4.45
C ALA A 143 7.98 -5.21 -3.85
N SER A 144 8.64 -6.04 -4.67
CA SER A 144 9.83 -6.81 -4.26
C SER A 144 10.98 -5.90 -3.88
N ALA A 145 11.21 -4.83 -4.65
CA ALA A 145 12.25 -3.83 -4.33
C ALA A 145 11.92 -3.09 -3.03
N SER A 146 10.66 -2.70 -2.83
CA SER A 146 10.19 -2.09 -1.59
C SER A 146 10.38 -2.97 -0.37
N LEU A 147 10.03 -4.26 -0.47
CA LEU A 147 10.16 -5.20 0.64
C LEU A 147 11.64 -5.50 0.96
N TYR A 148 12.47 -5.66 -0.08
CA TYR A 148 13.93 -5.82 0.08
C TYR A 148 14.56 -4.62 0.81
N LEU A 149 14.27 -3.40 0.36
CA LEU A 149 14.83 -2.19 0.96
C LEU A 149 14.32 -1.95 2.37
N LEU A 150 13.06 -2.30 2.66
CA LEU A 150 12.52 -2.27 4.02
C LEU A 150 13.32 -3.19 4.96
N MET A 151 13.63 -4.42 4.51
CA MET A 151 14.45 -5.34 5.28
C MET A 151 15.88 -4.83 5.47
N ARG A 152 16.49 -4.29 4.41
CA ARG A 152 17.85 -3.72 4.45
C ARG A 152 17.94 -2.58 5.46
N GLN A 153 17.02 -1.61 5.40
CA GLN A 153 17.01 -0.47 6.32
C GLN A 153 16.84 -0.91 7.78
N ASN A 154 15.94 -1.85 8.05
CA ASN A 154 15.75 -2.39 9.40
C ASN A 154 17.00 -3.13 9.93
N PHE A 155 17.77 -3.74 9.03
CA PHE A 155 19.06 -4.33 9.39
C PHE A 155 20.11 -3.25 9.69
N GLU A 156 20.21 -2.19 8.87
CA GLU A 156 21.19 -1.11 9.04
C GLU A 156 20.97 -0.28 10.33
N ILE A 157 19.73 -0.02 10.73
CA ILE A 157 19.40 0.84 11.90
C ILE A 157 19.80 0.22 13.25
N GLY A 158 20.10 -1.08 13.31
CA GLY A 158 20.54 -1.72 14.55
C GLY A 158 20.41 -3.23 14.58
N ASN A 159 20.64 -3.90 13.44
CA ASN A 159 20.51 -5.35 13.25
C ASN A 159 19.12 -5.88 13.66
N ASN A 160 18.06 -5.08 13.47
CA ASN A 160 16.69 -5.39 13.89
C ASN A 160 15.95 -6.30 12.87
N PHE A 161 16.68 -7.16 12.16
CA PHE A 161 16.10 -8.03 11.14
C PHE A 161 15.03 -8.98 11.71
N ALA A 162 15.20 -9.44 12.94
CA ALA A 162 14.21 -10.27 13.62
C ALA A 162 12.81 -9.63 13.67
N ARG A 163 12.74 -8.29 13.79
CA ARG A 163 11.47 -7.54 13.85
C ARG A 163 10.77 -7.53 12.50
N VAL A 164 11.47 -7.18 11.43
CA VAL A 164 10.90 -7.20 10.07
C VAL A 164 10.54 -8.62 9.65
N LYS A 165 11.38 -9.62 9.98
CA LYS A 165 11.10 -11.05 9.77
C LYS A 165 9.74 -11.44 10.35
N MET A 166 9.52 -11.16 11.63
CA MET A 166 8.24 -11.46 12.29
C MET A 166 7.05 -10.78 11.60
N GLN A 167 7.18 -9.51 11.22
CA GLN A 167 6.11 -8.77 10.54
C GLN A 167 5.78 -9.35 9.17
N VAL A 168 6.79 -9.71 8.39
CA VAL A 168 6.61 -10.32 7.06
C VAL A 168 5.98 -11.71 7.19
N THR A 169 6.46 -12.55 8.11
CA THR A 169 5.89 -13.88 8.37
C THR A 169 4.42 -13.81 8.80
N MET A 170 4.08 -12.94 9.75
CA MET A 170 2.69 -12.75 10.20
C MET A 170 1.79 -12.21 9.08
N SER A 171 2.30 -11.25 8.30
CA SER A 171 1.57 -10.69 7.16
C SER A 171 1.28 -11.74 6.09
N LEU A 172 2.23 -12.65 5.83
CA LEU A 172 2.04 -13.75 4.90
C LEU A 172 0.95 -14.71 5.37
N ALA A 173 1.01 -15.14 6.65
CA ALA A 173 0.01 -16.05 7.21
C ALA A 173 -1.41 -15.47 7.08
N SER A 174 -1.58 -14.17 7.37
CA SER A 174 -2.86 -13.46 7.17
C SER A 174 -3.27 -13.38 5.69
N LEU A 175 -2.33 -13.07 4.79
CA LEU A 175 -2.60 -12.92 3.36
C LEU A 175 -3.11 -14.23 2.73
N VAL A 176 -2.45 -15.34 3.03
CA VAL A 176 -2.83 -16.65 2.48
C VAL A 176 -4.17 -17.11 3.08
N GLY A 177 -4.49 -16.73 4.31
CA GLY A 177 -5.77 -17.06 4.94
C GLY A 177 -7.00 -16.31 4.38
N THR A 178 -6.81 -15.09 3.86
CA THR A 178 -7.92 -14.14 3.61
C THR A 178 -8.10 -13.69 2.16
N SER A 179 -7.06 -13.78 1.32
CA SER A 179 -7.10 -13.21 -0.03
C SER A 179 -7.67 -14.18 -1.06
N ALA A 180 -8.79 -13.81 -1.69
CA ALA A 180 -9.43 -14.57 -2.76
C ALA A 180 -8.67 -14.51 -4.10
N SER A 181 -7.81 -13.50 -4.31
CA SER A 181 -7.06 -13.26 -5.56
C SER A 181 -5.55 -13.48 -5.42
N PHE A 182 -5.13 -14.30 -4.45
CA PHE A 182 -3.74 -14.57 -4.17
C PHE A 182 -3.12 -15.52 -5.20
N SER A 183 -2.03 -15.11 -5.86
CA SER A 183 -1.23 -15.99 -6.72
C SER A 183 0.06 -16.41 -6.03
N GLU A 184 0.15 -17.70 -5.70
CA GLU A 184 1.34 -18.31 -5.10
C GLU A 184 2.55 -18.24 -6.04
N ASP A 185 2.38 -18.61 -7.31
CA ASP A 185 3.46 -18.58 -8.30
C ASP A 185 4.03 -17.18 -8.48
N ALA A 186 3.16 -16.17 -8.50
CA ALA A 186 3.55 -14.77 -8.56
C ALA A 186 4.41 -14.39 -7.34
N LEU A 187 3.99 -14.77 -6.14
CA LEU A 187 4.74 -14.50 -4.93
C LEU A 187 6.08 -15.24 -4.90
N ARG A 188 6.13 -16.53 -5.27
CA ARG A 188 7.38 -17.30 -5.35
C ARG A 188 8.39 -16.64 -6.28
N ARG A 189 7.95 -16.14 -7.45
CA ARG A 189 8.80 -15.35 -8.37
C ARG A 189 9.32 -14.08 -7.71
N SER A 190 8.47 -13.33 -7.01
CA SER A 190 8.88 -12.11 -6.28
C SER A 190 9.91 -12.41 -5.18
N LEU A 191 9.75 -13.51 -4.44
CA LEU A 191 10.72 -13.95 -3.43
C LEU A 191 12.07 -14.29 -4.05
N HIS A 192 12.10 -14.95 -5.21
CA HIS A 192 13.34 -15.16 -5.96
C HIS A 192 13.99 -13.86 -6.42
N THR A 193 13.20 -12.87 -6.86
CA THR A 193 13.72 -11.53 -7.18
C THR A 193 14.40 -10.88 -5.96
N MET A 194 13.85 -11.05 -4.76
CA MET A 194 14.49 -10.53 -3.54
C MET A 194 15.82 -11.23 -3.23
N LEU A 195 15.94 -12.54 -3.47
CA LEU A 195 17.22 -13.25 -3.36
C LEU A 195 18.24 -12.71 -4.36
N ALA A 196 17.81 -12.39 -5.59
CA ALA A 196 18.68 -11.78 -6.59
C ALA A 196 19.16 -10.38 -6.16
N TYR A 197 18.29 -9.56 -5.55
CA TYR A 197 18.69 -8.29 -4.96
C TYR A 197 19.71 -8.48 -3.83
N ALA A 198 19.47 -9.43 -2.92
CA ALA A 198 20.39 -9.73 -1.83
C ALA A 198 21.76 -10.23 -2.32
N ALA A 199 21.82 -10.91 -3.47
CA ALA A 199 23.08 -11.36 -4.08
C ALA A 199 23.81 -10.23 -4.83
N ALA A 200 23.07 -9.29 -5.43
CA ALA A 200 23.62 -8.17 -6.18
C ALA A 200 24.03 -6.98 -5.30
N ASP A 201 23.54 -6.89 -4.07
CA ASP A 201 23.82 -5.80 -3.14
C ASP A 201 25.22 -5.95 -2.53
N GLY A 202 26.20 -5.31 -3.16
CA GLY A 202 27.61 -5.34 -2.79
C GLY A 202 27.89 -4.85 -1.37
N ASP A 203 27.17 -3.81 -0.93
CA ASP A 203 27.35 -3.21 0.41
C ASP A 203 26.99 -4.19 1.52
N MET A 204 26.01 -5.07 1.25
CA MET A 204 25.48 -6.01 2.22
C MET A 204 26.20 -7.37 2.22
N GLN A 205 26.96 -7.72 1.18
CA GLN A 205 27.72 -8.97 1.11
C GLN A 205 28.63 -9.27 2.31
N PRO A 206 29.38 -8.31 2.89
CA PRO A 206 30.24 -8.59 4.04
C PRO A 206 29.45 -8.79 5.35
N THR A 207 28.14 -8.63 5.34
CA THR A 207 27.28 -8.70 6.55
C THR A 207 26.50 -10.01 6.62
N THR A 208 25.80 -10.26 7.72
CA THR A 208 24.88 -11.42 7.84
C THR A 208 23.55 -11.23 7.13
N PHE A 209 23.29 -10.04 6.55
CA PHE A 209 22.00 -9.71 5.95
C PHE A 209 21.59 -10.65 4.79
N PRO A 210 22.44 -10.98 3.81
CA PRO A 210 22.04 -11.86 2.71
C PRO A 210 21.62 -13.26 3.18
N LEU A 211 22.29 -13.80 4.22
CA LEU A 211 21.93 -15.07 4.83
C LEU A 211 20.56 -14.99 5.49
N GLN A 212 20.30 -13.94 6.27
CA GLN A 212 19.02 -13.75 6.95
C GLN A 212 17.86 -13.56 5.96
N VAL A 213 18.08 -12.85 4.84
CA VAL A 213 17.09 -12.74 3.75
C VAL A 213 16.81 -14.11 3.13
N ARG A 214 17.86 -14.91 2.88
CA ARG A 214 17.70 -16.27 2.34
C ARG A 214 16.89 -17.17 3.27
N GLU A 215 17.21 -17.16 4.56
CA GLU A 215 16.47 -17.94 5.57
C GLU A 215 15.00 -17.51 5.68
N LEU A 216 14.74 -16.20 5.67
CA LEU A 216 13.38 -15.68 5.64
C LEU A 216 12.64 -16.14 4.38
N VAL A 217 13.22 -16.01 3.20
CA VAL A 217 12.58 -16.44 1.94
C VAL A 217 12.25 -17.93 1.97
N LEU A 218 13.17 -18.78 2.44
CA LEU A 218 12.92 -20.21 2.60
C LEU A 218 11.76 -20.48 3.55
N ASN A 219 11.74 -19.80 4.71
CA ASN A 219 10.65 -19.91 5.67
C ASN A 219 9.30 -19.52 5.04
N LEU A 220 9.24 -18.41 4.31
CA LEU A 220 8.02 -17.97 3.62
C LEU A 220 7.57 -18.97 2.53
N GLN A 221 8.52 -19.58 1.80
CA GLN A 221 8.22 -20.61 0.81
C GLN A 221 7.67 -21.89 1.45
N THR A 222 8.19 -22.28 2.62
CA THR A 222 7.65 -23.39 3.41
C THR A 222 6.22 -23.09 3.85
N ILE A 223 5.99 -21.93 4.49
CA ILE A 223 4.65 -21.50 4.90
C ILE A 223 3.67 -21.52 3.72
N LEU A 224 4.07 -20.98 2.56
CA LEU A 224 3.23 -20.98 1.36
C LEU A 224 2.83 -22.40 0.96
N SER A 225 3.81 -23.30 0.88
CA SER A 225 3.61 -24.68 0.45
C SER A 225 2.70 -25.44 1.43
N ASP A 226 2.89 -25.22 2.73
CA ASP A 226 2.08 -25.87 3.77
C ASP A 226 0.65 -25.33 3.77
N THR A 227 0.47 -24.01 3.62
CA THR A 227 -0.86 -23.40 3.62
C THR A 227 -1.67 -23.80 2.39
N VAL A 228 -1.03 -24.06 1.25
CA VAL A 228 -1.69 -24.56 0.04
C VAL A 228 -2.16 -25.99 0.24
N LYS A 229 -1.31 -26.87 0.78
CA LYS A 229 -1.73 -28.22 1.17
C LYS A 229 -2.90 -28.17 2.16
N MET A 230 -2.82 -27.32 3.19
CA MET A 230 -3.92 -27.14 4.14
C MET A 230 -5.22 -26.67 3.48
N LYS A 231 -5.17 -25.87 2.39
CA LYS A 231 -6.35 -25.47 1.63
C LYS A 231 -6.93 -26.59 0.77
N GLU A 232 -6.08 -27.42 0.17
CA GLU A 232 -6.48 -28.57 -0.66
C GLU A 232 -7.18 -29.65 0.18
N TYR A 233 -6.71 -29.90 1.39
CA TYR A 233 -7.31 -30.89 2.31
C TYR A 233 -8.43 -30.34 3.21
N LYS A 234 -9.01 -29.17 2.90
CA LYS A 234 -10.13 -28.61 3.71
C LYS A 234 -11.36 -29.52 3.78
N GLN A 235 -11.52 -30.44 2.84
CA GLN A 235 -12.62 -31.42 2.81
C GLN A 235 -12.24 -32.77 3.45
N ASP A 236 -10.98 -32.93 3.89
CA ASP A 236 -10.47 -34.12 4.56
C ASP A 236 -9.99 -33.74 5.99
N PRO A 237 -10.89 -33.83 6.99
CA PRO A 237 -10.60 -33.37 8.34
C PRO A 237 -9.51 -34.18 9.06
N GLU A 238 -9.25 -35.44 8.65
CA GLU A 238 -8.18 -36.26 9.24
C GLU A 238 -6.80 -35.82 8.72
N MET A 239 -6.67 -35.60 7.40
CA MET A 239 -5.43 -35.11 6.81
C MET A 239 -5.11 -33.66 7.24
N LEU A 240 -6.14 -32.82 7.40
CA LEU A 240 -5.97 -31.45 7.90
C LEU A 240 -5.44 -31.42 9.34
N MET A 241 -5.93 -32.32 10.20
CA MET A 241 -5.40 -32.48 11.57
C MET A 241 -3.94 -32.92 11.56
N ASP A 242 -3.57 -33.92 10.74
CA ASP A 242 -2.18 -34.39 10.65
C ASP A 242 -1.22 -33.31 10.12
N LEU A 243 -1.69 -32.45 9.21
CA LEU A 243 -0.94 -31.28 8.72
C LEU A 243 -0.82 -30.15 9.74
N MET A 244 -1.79 -29.99 10.66
CA MET A 244 -1.75 -28.94 11.70
C MET A 244 -0.87 -29.30 12.91
N TYR A 245 -0.61 -30.59 13.14
CA TYR A 245 0.16 -31.09 14.30
C TYR A 245 1.60 -31.52 13.95
N ARG A 246 2.06 -31.27 12.72
CA ARG A 246 3.48 -31.41 12.30
C ARG A 246 4.28 -30.14 12.52
#